data_AF-A0A1G7IKE9-F1
#
_entry.id   AF-A0A1G7IKE9-F1
#
_cell.length_a   1.000
_cell.length_b   1.000
_cell.length_c   1.000
_cell.angle_alpha   90.00
_cell.angle_beta   90.00
_cell.angle_gamma   90.00
#
_symmetry.space_group_name_H-M   'P 1'
#
loop_
_entity.id
_entity.type
_entity.pdbx_description
1 polymer ?
#
loop_
_entity_poly.entity_id
_entity_poly.type
_entity_poly.pdbx_seq_one_letter_code
_entity_poly.pdbx_strand_id
1 'polypeptide(L)' 'MAKRVKRPKSVLKLPDLDYSKSAVLNSLPSLNSRRSYEHAIRDFTEWYCSEPRLAFNKQS' A
#
# COMPACT_ATOMS: atom_id res chain seq x y z
N MET A 1 31.67 -0.16 12.97
CA MET A 1 30.67 0.89 12.69
C MET A 1 29.89 0.55 11.42
N ALA A 2 28.85 -0.27 11.53
CA ALA A 2 28.02 -0.65 10.38
C ALA A 2 26.92 0.41 10.16
N LYS A 3 27.08 1.23 9.13
CA LYS A 3 26.06 2.20 8.68
C LYS A 3 24.81 1.41 8.26
N ARG A 4 23.79 1.42 9.12
CA ARG A 4 22.43 0.99 8.76
C ARG A 4 21.97 1.86 7.61
N VAL A 5 22.00 1.34 6.39
CA VAL A 5 21.35 1.94 5.23
C VAL A 5 19.87 2.02 5.56
N LYS A 6 19.42 3.20 6.02
CA LYS A 6 18.01 3.51 6.14
C LYS A 6 17.46 3.47 4.72
N ARG A 7 16.90 2.32 4.33
CA ARG A 7 16.09 2.22 3.12
C ARG A 7 15.12 3.39 3.17
N PRO A 8 15.06 4.25 2.14
CA PRO A 8 14.08 5.33 2.12
C PRO A 8 12.75 4.64 2.33
N LYS A 9 12.09 4.97 3.45
CA LYS A 9 10.71 4.54 3.68
C LYS A 9 9.96 5.19 2.56
N SER A 10 9.66 4.41 1.52
CA SER A 10 8.77 4.82 0.45
C SER A 10 7.49 5.21 1.17
N VAL A 11 7.34 6.52 1.41
CA VAL A 11 6.01 7.08 1.49
C VAL A 11 5.49 6.79 0.10
N LEU A 12 4.79 5.66 -0.02
CA LEU A 12 3.99 5.29 -1.17
C LEU A 12 3.02 6.44 -1.34
N LYS A 13 3.46 7.50 -2.01
CA LYS A 13 2.60 8.59 -2.43
C LYS A 13 1.47 7.89 -3.16
N LEU A 14 0.23 8.13 -2.76
CA LEU A 14 -1.00 7.51 -3.28
C LEU A 14 -0.97 6.98 -4.74
N PRO A 15 -0.34 7.65 -5.73
CA PRO A 15 -0.10 7.07 -7.06
C PRO A 15 0.54 5.67 -7.12
N ASP A 16 1.46 5.30 -6.21
CA ASP A 16 2.08 3.96 -6.24
C ASP A 16 1.11 2.86 -5.78
N LEU A 17 0.21 3.19 -4.85
CA LEU A 17 -0.79 2.23 -4.36
C LEU A 17 -1.81 1.87 -5.44
N ASP A 18 -2.25 2.85 -6.23
CA ASP A 18 -3.20 2.61 -7.32
C ASP A 18 -2.54 1.84 -8.48
N TYR A 19 -1.27 2.16 -8.76
CA TYR A 19 -0.46 1.44 -9.73
C TYR A 19 -0.23 -0.02 -9.32
N SER A 20 0.19 -0.26 -8.08
CA SER A 20 0.42 -1.61 -7.55
C SER A 20 -0.87 -2.43 -7.49
N LYS A 21 -1.98 -1.81 -7.08
CA LYS A 21 -3.32 -2.41 -7.16
C LYS A 21 -3.65 -2.86 -8.58
N SER A 22 -3.49 -1.97 -9.55
CA SER A 22 -3.76 -2.26 -10.97
C SER A 22 -2.86 -3.37 -11.52
N ALA A 23 -1.58 -3.40 -11.16
CA ALA A 23 -0.64 -4.44 -11.56
C ALA A 23 -1.04 -5.83 -11.04
N VAL A 24 -1.47 -5.92 -9.78
CA VAL A 24 -1.94 -7.18 -9.17
C VAL A 24 -3.25 -7.63 -9.81
N LEU A 25 -4.20 -6.71 -10.02
CA LEU A 25 -5.47 -7.03 -10.66
C LEU A 25 -5.33 -7.53 -12.11
N ASN A 26 -4.34 -7.03 -12.85
CA ASN A 26 -4.02 -7.53 -14.19
C ASN A 26 -3.27 -8.88 -14.17
N SER A 27 -2.55 -9.17 -13.08
CA SER A 27 -1.85 -10.44 -12.92
C SER A 27 -2.74 -11.59 -12.42
N LEU A 28 -3.93 -11.28 -11.91
CA LEU A 28 -4.90 -12.27 -11.43
C LEU A 28 -5.78 -12.77 -12.60
N PRO A 29 -5.61 -14.04 -13.05
CA PRO A 29 -6.37 -14.58 -14.19
C PRO A 29 -7.84 -14.84 -13.85
N SER A 30 -8.17 -14.99 -12.56
CA SER A 30 -9.50 -15.34 -12.08
C SER A 30 -10.27 -14.13 -11.58
N LEU A 31 -11.48 -13.93 -12.12
CA LEU A 31 -12.38 -12.83 -11.72
C LEU A 31 -12.70 -12.84 -10.23
N ASN A 32 -12.83 -14.02 -9.62
CA ASN A 32 -13.11 -14.16 -8.20
C ASN A 32 -11.93 -13.66 -7.33
N SER A 33 -10.70 -14.02 -7.70
CA SER A 33 -9.49 -13.54 -7.03
C SER A 33 -9.32 -12.03 -7.20
N ARG A 34 -9.65 -11.50 -8.37
CA ARG A 34 -9.63 -10.05 -8.66
C ARG A 34 -10.58 -9.28 -7.74
N ARG A 35 -11.82 -9.75 -7.59
CA ARG A 35 -12.82 -9.16 -6.68
C ARG A 35 -12.41 -9.26 -5.21
N SER A 36 -11.90 -10.40 -4.79
CA SER A 36 -11.43 -10.61 -3.41
C SER A 36 -10.26 -9.67 -3.08
N TYR A 37 -9.30 -9.51 -4.00
CA TYR A 37 -8.19 -8.58 -3.84
C TYR A 37 -8.66 -7.11 -3.82
N GLU A 38 -9.58 -6.70 -4.70
CA GLU A 38 -10.15 -5.34 -4.69
C GLU A 38 -10.83 -4.98 -3.37
N HIS A 39 -11.55 -5.93 -2.79
CA HIS A 39 -12.18 -5.72 -1.48
C HIS A 39 -11.13 -5.60 -0.39
N ALA A 40 -10.17 -6.53 -0.34
CA ALA A 40 -9.11 -6.55 0.67
C ALA A 40 -8.21 -5.31 0.64
N ILE A 41 -7.81 -4.84 -0.56
CA ILE A 41 -6.94 -3.64 -0.68
C ILE A 41 -7.67 -2.36 -0.29
N ARG A 42 -8.98 -2.27 -0.58
CA ARG A 42 -9.80 -1.11 -0.20
C ARG A 42 -9.96 -1.05 1.32
N ASP A 43 -10.29 -2.17 1.95
CA ASP A 43 -10.43 -2.29 3.41
C ASP A 43 -9.10 -1.98 4.11
N PHE A 44 -7.99 -2.53 3.59
CA PHE A 44 -6.65 -2.21 4.05
C PHE A 44 -6.32 -0.72 3.93
N THR A 45 -6.66 -0.08 2.81
CA THR A 45 -6.39 1.36 2.60
C THR A 45 -7.22 2.22 3.55
N GLU A 46 -8.49 1.88 3.75
CA GLU A 46 -9.38 2.60 4.67
C GLU A 46 -8.91 2.47 6.12
N TRP A 47 -8.57 1.26 6.56
CA TRP A 47 -8.00 1.00 7.88
C TRP A 47 -6.66 1.72 8.07
N TYR A 48 -5.76 1.65 7.07
CA TYR A 48 -4.46 2.33 7.09
C TYR A 48 -4.58 3.86 7.17
N CYS A 49 -5.54 4.46 6.45
CA CYS A 49 -5.83 5.89 6.52
C CYS A 49 -6.53 6.31 7.82
N SER A 50 -7.27 5.39 8.46
CA SER A 50 -7.95 5.62 9.73
C SER A 50 -6.99 5.57 10.94
N GLU A 51 -5.76 5.09 10.76
CA GLU A 51 -4.74 5.00 11.81
C GLU A 51 -3.70 6.14 11.72
N PRO A 52 -3.87 7.26 12.46
CA PRO A 52 -2.99 8.44 12.38
C PRO A 52 -1.57 8.17 12.89
N ARG A 53 -1.30 7.03 13.54
CA ARG A 53 0.04 6.63 13.98
C ARG A 53 0.81 5.83 12.92
N LEU A 54 0.12 5.25 11.93
CA LEU A 54 0.71 4.52 10.81
C LEU A 54 0.86 5.39 9.56
N ALA A 55 0.14 6.52 9.50
CA ALA A 55 0.40 7.65 8.61
C ALA A 55 1.80 8.23 8.91
N PHE A 56 2.79 7.59 8.33
CA PHE A 56 4.20 7.83 8.56
C PHE A 56 4.55 9.31 8.27
N ASN A 57 4.90 10.07 9.32
CA ASN A 57 5.40 11.45 9.31
C ASN A 57 4.40 12.58 8.96
N LYS A 58 3.60 13.02 9.93
CA LYS A 58 3.53 14.47 10.18
C LYS A 58 4.65 14.84 11.13
N GLN A 59 5.78 15.22 10.54
CA GLN A 59 6.88 15.87 11.22
C GLN A 59 6.40 17.21 11.81
N SER A 60 6.89 17.47 13.03
CA SER A 60 6.89 18.69 13.83
C SER A 60 6.43 20.00 13.21
#